data_AF-A0A957JD32-F1
#
_entry.id   AF-A0A957JD32-F1
#
_cell.length_a   1.000
_cell.length_b   1.000
_cell.length_c   1.000
_cell.angle_alpha   90.00
_cell.angle_beta   90.00
_cell.angle_gamma   90.00
#
_symmetry.space_group_name_H-M   'P 1'
#
loop_
_entity.id
_entity.type
_entity.pdbx_description
1 polymer ?
#
loop_
_entity_poly.entity_id
_entity_poly.type
_entity_poly.pdbx_seq_one_letter_code
_entity_poly.pdbx_strand_id
1 'polypeptide(L)' 'AVAAYGAGLRPPVRLAELALRFVLSHPLLSTALIGVRNEAELAVALAAASQPALPPEVMDRLAAFRWDSPLLNPGVWELP' A
#
# COMPACT_ATOMS: atom_id res chain seq x y z
N ALA A 1 -15.60 8.48 4.05
CA ALA A 1 -14.47 7.99 4.86
C ALA A 1 -13.38 9.04 4.86
N VAL A 2 -12.83 9.42 6.02
CA VAL A 2 -11.75 10.40 6.09
C VAL A 2 -10.52 9.80 5.41
N ALA A 3 -9.98 10.47 4.40
CA ALA A 3 -8.76 10.00 3.74
C ALA A 3 -7.60 10.10 4.73
N ALA A 4 -7.03 8.95 5.09
CA ALA A 4 -5.80 8.90 5.87
C ALA A 4 -4.61 9.19 4.94
N TYR A 5 -3.69 10.06 5.38
CA TYR A 5 -2.52 10.49 4.63
C TYR A 5 -1.23 10.01 5.32
N GLY A 6 -0.20 9.71 4.52
CA GLY A 6 1.12 9.40 5.04
C GLY A 6 1.78 10.64 5.68
N ALA A 7 2.03 10.58 6.98
CA ALA A 7 2.71 11.66 7.69
C ALA A 7 4.16 11.83 7.20
N GLY A 8 4.56 13.06 6.88
CA GLY A 8 5.95 13.40 6.54
C GLY A 8 6.35 13.23 5.07
N LEU A 9 5.43 12.93 4.16
CA LEU A 9 5.68 12.96 2.70
C LEU A 9 5.20 14.28 2.09
N ARG A 10 5.96 14.83 1.13
CA ARG A 10 5.61 16.02 0.36
C ARG A 10 5.64 15.71 -1.14
N PRO A 11 4.52 15.89 -1.88
CA PRO A 11 3.18 16.25 -1.40
C PRO A 11 2.53 15.15 -0.53
N PRO A 12 1.47 15.45 0.25
CA PRO A 12 0.73 14.45 1.03
C PRO A 12 0.18 13.35 0.12
N VAL A 13 0.45 12.08 0.46
CA VAL A 13 -0.01 10.90 -0.30
C VAL A 13 -1.05 10.16 0.51
N ARG A 14 -2.13 9.68 -0.12
CA ARG A 14 -3.13 8.84 0.58
C ARG A 14 -2.50 7.51 0.98
N LEU A 15 -2.86 6.96 2.14
CA LEU A 15 -2.25 5.71 2.62
C LEU A 15 -2.40 4.54 1.65
N ALA A 16 -3.53 4.42 0.96
CA ALA A 16 -3.74 3.38 -0.05
C ALA A 16 -2.79 3.51 -1.25
N GLU A 17 -2.54 4.73 -1.72
CA GLU A 17 -1.59 5.01 -2.81
C GLU A 17 -0.15 4.72 -2.36
N LEU A 18 0.21 5.13 -1.13
CA LEU A 18 1.52 4.85 -0.55
C LEU A 18 1.76 3.34 -0.39
N ALA A 19 0.76 2.60 0.11
CA ALA A 19 0.85 1.16 0.29
C ALA A 19 1.05 0.43 -1.05
N LEU A 20 0.30 0.81 -2.09
CA LEU A 20 0.44 0.22 -3.41
C LEU A 20 1.83 0.51 -4.01
N ARG A 21 2.29 1.76 -3.91
CA ARG A 21 3.63 2.16 -4.39
C ARG A 21 4.74 1.46 -3.61
N PHE A 22 4.59 1.25 -2.30
CA PHE A 22 5.57 0.52 -1.48
C PHE A 22 5.76 -0.91 -1.99
N VAL A 23 4.66 -1.64 -2.22
CA VAL A 23 4.70 -3.01 -2.75
C VAL A 23 5.39 -3.03 -4.12
N LEU A 24 4.99 -2.13 -5.03
CA LEU A 24 5.52 -2.08 -6.40
C LEU A 24 6.95 -1.53 -6.51
N SER A 25 7.45 -0.86 -5.47
CA SER A 25 8.84 -0.37 -5.42
C SER A 25 9.84 -1.45 -5.00
N HIS A 26 9.36 -2.61 -4.52
CA HIS A 26 10.23 -3.69 -4.08
C HIS A 26 10.81 -4.45 -5.29
N PRO A 27 12.14 -4.62 -5.42
CA PRO A 27 12.78 -5.14 -6.64
C PRO A 27 12.43 -6.59 -6.99
N LEU A 28 11.94 -7.36 -6.01
CA LEU A 28 11.52 -8.75 -6.21
C LEU A 28 10.02 -8.91 -6.53
N LEU A 29 9.25 -7.82 -6.57
CA LEU A 29 7.80 -7.86 -6.82
C LEU A 29 7.51 -7.19 -8.17
N SER A 30 6.79 -7.90 -9.04
CA SER A 30 6.41 -7.40 -10.38
C SER A 30 4.94 -6.99 -10.46
N THR A 31 4.11 -7.39 -9.50
CA THR A 31 2.65 -7.18 -9.54
C THR A 31 2.09 -7.12 -8.12
N ALA A 32 1.02 -6.33 -7.94
CA ALA A 32 0.24 -6.29 -6.72
C ALA A 32 -1.21 -6.70 -7.03
N LEU A 33 -1.74 -7.66 -6.26
CA LEU A 33 -3.17 -8.01 -6.31
C LEU A 33 -3.92 -7.08 -5.33
N ILE A 34 -4.91 -6.36 -5.85
CA ILE A 34 -5.73 -5.43 -5.06
C ILE A 34 -7.22 -5.75 -5.18
N GLY A 35 -7.95 -5.56 -4.08
CA GLY A 35 -9.41 -5.55 -4.09
C GLY A 35 -9.92 -4.11 -4.09
N VAL A 36 -10.88 -3.80 -4.96
CA VAL A 36 -11.55 -2.49 -5.05
C VAL A 36 -13.06 -2.70 -5.05
N ARG A 37 -13.81 -1.73 -4.52
CA ARG A 37 -15.28 -1.80 -4.42
C ARG A 37 -15.99 -1.07 -5.55
N ASN A 38 -15.32 -0.14 -6.23
CA ASN A 38 -15.91 0.68 -7.28
C ASN A 38 -14.84 1.23 -8.24
N GLU A 39 -15.28 1.81 -9.35
CA GLU A 39 -14.43 2.35 -10.41
C GLU A 39 -13.54 3.51 -9.95
N ALA A 40 -14.00 4.33 -9.01
CA ALA A 40 -13.22 5.46 -8.51
C ALA A 40 -12.00 4.98 -7.70
N GLU A 41 -12.15 3.93 -6.89
CA GLU A 41 -11.03 3.29 -6.19
C GLU A 41 -10.05 2.65 -7.19
N LEU A 42 -10.55 2.02 -8.24
CA LEU A 42 -9.72 1.47 -9.32
C LEU A 42 -8.89 2.56 -10.02
N ALA A 43 -9.52 3.69 -10.37
CA ALA A 43 -8.84 4.80 -11.03
C ALA A 43 -7.70 5.36 -10.16
N VAL A 44 -7.92 5.49 -8.85
CA VAL A 44 -6.88 5.92 -7.89
C VAL A 44 -5.73 4.89 -7.83
N ALA A 45 -6.05 3.60 -7.77
CA ALA A 45 -5.04 2.56 -7.73
C ALA A 45 -4.19 2.51 -9.01
N LEU A 46 -4.81 2.64 -10.18
CA LEU A 46 -4.10 2.69 -11.46
C LEU A 46 -3.17 3.91 -11.53
N ALA A 47 -3.67 5.10 -11.13
CA ALA A 47 -2.86 6.31 -11.10
C ALA A 47 -1.64 6.15 -10.18
N ALA A 48 -1.80 5.51 -9.01
CA ALA A 48 -0.69 5.26 -8.09
C ALA A 48 0.31 4.22 -8.63
N ALA A 49 -0.16 3.16 -9.28
CA ALA A 49 0.69 2.13 -9.88
C ALA A 49 1.53 2.64 -11.07
N SER A 50 1.06 3.67 -11.77
CA SER A 50 1.81 4.32 -12.86
C SER A 50 2.85 5.33 -12.38
N GLN A 51 2.94 5.61 -11.08
CA GLN A 51 3.96 6.53 -10.55
C GLN A 51 5.33 5.83 -10.43
N PRO A 52 6.43 6.61 -10.44
CA PRO A 52 7.74 6.08 -10.13
C PRO A 52 7.80 5.40 -8.75
N ALA A 53 8.78 4.51 -8.61
CA ALA A 53 9.12 3.91 -7.33
C ALA A 53 9.30 4.97 -6.23
N LEU A 54 9.02 4.59 -4.98
CA LEU A 54 9.27 5.45 -3.84
C LEU A 54 10.77 5.73 -3.70
N PRO A 55 11.15 6.92 -3.21
CA PRO A 55 12.54 7.23 -2.92
C PRO A 55 13.16 6.19 -1.97
N PRO A 56 14.44 5.81 -2.13
CA PRO A 56 15.10 4.82 -1.28
C PRO A 56 14.97 5.13 0.21
N GLU A 57 15.09 6.40 0.61
CA GLU A 57 14.98 6.82 2.00
C GLU A 57 13.58 6.58 2.60
N VAL A 58 12.54 6.58 1.78
CA VAL A 58 11.18 6.23 2.21
C VAL A 58 11.05 4.71 2.35
N MET A 59 11.62 3.96 1.41
CA MET A 59 11.64 2.49 1.46
C MET A 59 12.39 1.98 2.70
N ASP A 60 13.54 2.59 3.04
CA ASP A 60 14.33 2.23 4.22
C ASP A 60 13.55 2.45 5.52
N ARG A 61 12.83 3.57 5.62
CA ARG A 61 11.97 3.88 6.78
C ARG A 61 10.79 2.91 6.89
N LEU A 62 10.20 2.50 5.77
CA LEU A 62 9.10 1.54 5.75
C LEU A 62 9.59 0.11 6.05
N ALA A 63 10.79 -0.26 5.60
CA ALA A 63 11.39 -1.56 5.89
C ALA A 63 11.73 -1.74 7.39
N ALA A 64 12.01 -0.65 8.11
CA ALA A 64 12.21 -0.67 9.56
C ALA A 64 10.89 -0.92 10.33
N PHE A 65 9.74 -0.73 9.70
CA PHE A 65 8.45 -0.94 10.33
C PHE A 65 8.07 -2.43 10.30
N ARG A 66 7.85 -3.01 11.48
CA ARG A 66 7.29 -4.36 11.61
C ARG A 66 5.84 -4.28 12.06
N TRP A 67 4.99 -5.03 11.35
CA TRP A 67 3.58 -5.20 11.67
C TRP A 67 3.31 -6.70 11.82
N ASP A 68 3.22 -7.15 13.08
CA ASP A 68 2.84 -8.53 13.39
C ASP A 68 1.31 -8.58 13.48
N SER A 69 0.67 -9.22 12.49
CA SER A 69 -0.79 -9.29 12.44
C SER A 69 -1.29 -10.65 11.97
N PRO A 70 -2.40 -11.14 12.56
CA PRO A 70 -2.95 -12.43 12.24
C PRO A 70 -3.83 -12.40 10.98
N LEU A 71 -3.87 -11.28 10.24
CA LEU A 71 -4.75 -11.13 9.06
C LEU A 71 -4.57 -12.22 8.00
N LEU A 72 -3.36 -12.80 7.88
CA LEU A 72 -3.08 -13.89 6.94
C LEU A 72 -3.16 -15.29 7.58
N ASN A 73 -3.53 -15.39 8.86
CA ASN A 73 -3.68 -16.67 9.54
C ASN A 73 -5.14 -17.16 9.39
N PRO A 74 -5.41 -18.19 8.58
CA PRO A 74 -6.77 -18.72 8.43
C PRO A 74 -7.36 -19.28 9.72
N GLY A 75 -6.53 -19.67 10.69
CA GLY A 75 -6.96 -20.15 11.99
C GLY A 75 -7.67 -19.09 12.86
N VAL A 76 -7.59 -17.80 12.50
CA VAL A 76 -8.30 -16.71 13.21
C VAL A 76 -9.45 -16.09 12.40
N TRP A 77 -9.76 -16.61 11.22
CA TRP A 77 -10.76 -16.00 10.32
C TRP A 77 -12.21 -16.26 10.72
N GLU A 78 -12.46 -17.02 11.79
CA GLU A 78 -13.81 -17.36 12.28
C GLU A 78 -14.76 -17.82 11.15
N LEU A 79 -14.21 -18.56 10.18
CA LEU A 79 -15.00 -19.13 9.09
C LEU A 79 -15.93 -20.23 9.65
N PRO A 80 -17.20 -20.29 9.21
CA PRO A 80 -18.17 -21.30 9.64
C PRO A 80 -17.82 -22.73 9.18
#